data_AF-A0A919LYZ4-F1
#
_entry.id   AF-A0A919LYZ4-F1
#
_cell.length_a   1.000
_cell.length_b   1.000
_cell.length_c   1.000
_cell.angle_alpha   90.00
_cell.angle_beta   90.00
_cell.angle_gamma   90.00
#
_symmetry.space_group_name_H-M   'P 1'
#
loop_
_entity.id
_entity.type
_entity.pdbx_description
1 polymer ?
#
loop_
_entity_poly.entity_id
_entity_poly.type
_entity_poly.pdbx_seq_one_letter_code
_entity_poly.pdbx_strand_id
1 'polypeptide(L)'
;MLPISEQWHPLLIKALSSIPALNAGDSVWWHCDIIHSVAPVENQQGWGNVMYIPAAPMCEKNLAYAQKVKIALEKGASPGDFPREDYEASWQGRFTGGSEYPRQRALGMPV
;
A
#
# COMPACT_ATOMS: atom_id res chain seq x y z
N MET A 1 14.95 -1.87 -0.49
CA MET A 1 15.04 -0.80 -1.50
C MET A 1 16.50 -0.52 -1.79
N LEU A 2 16.84 -0.26 -3.06
CA LEU A 2 18.17 0.24 -3.40
C LEU A 2 18.25 1.73 -3.01
N PRO A 3 19.28 2.16 -2.27
CA PRO A 3 19.41 3.56 -1.89
C PRO A 3 19.74 4.41 -3.12
N ILE A 4 18.87 5.36 -3.45
CA ILE A 4 19.14 6.41 -4.42
C ILE A 4 19.67 7.64 -3.68
N SER A 5 20.69 8.28 -4.22
CA SER A 5 21.38 9.41 -3.57
C SER A 5 22.03 10.30 -4.61
N GLU A 6 22.27 11.55 -4.24
CA GLU A 6 22.97 12.51 -5.09
C GLU A 6 24.42 12.10 -5.36
N GLN A 7 25.09 11.49 -4.37
CA GLN A 7 26.47 11.02 -4.52
C GLN A 7 26.64 10.02 -5.67
N TRP A 8 25.68 9.10 -5.83
CA TRP A 8 25.78 7.99 -6.78
C TRP A 8 24.85 8.12 -8.00
N HIS A 9 23.81 8.95 -7.90
CA HIS A 9 22.76 9.06 -8.92
C HIS A 9 22.35 10.52 -9.21
N PRO A 10 23.30 11.47 -9.38
CA PRO A 10 22.99 12.90 -9.44
C PRO A 10 22.08 13.26 -10.62
N LEU A 11 22.18 12.54 -11.74
CA LEU A 11 21.30 12.75 -12.90
C LEU A 11 19.84 12.36 -12.60
N LEU A 12 19.64 11.27 -11.84
CA LEU A 12 18.29 10.82 -11.46
C LEU A 12 17.68 11.75 -10.42
N ILE A 13 18.47 12.23 -9.46
CA ILE A 13 18.02 13.21 -8.47
C ILE A 13 17.52 14.50 -9.13
N LYS A 14 18.21 14.99 -10.16
CA LYS A 14 17.78 16.16 -10.95
C LYS A 14 16.44 15.96 -11.66
N ALA A 15 16.03 14.71 -11.90
CA ALA A 15 14.78 14.37 -12.56
C ALA A 15 13.62 14.15 -11.58
N LEU A 16 13.82 14.29 -10.26
CA LEU A 16 12.72 14.24 -9.30
C LEU A 16 11.71 15.35 -9.61
N SER A 17 10.44 14.96 -9.68
CA SER A 17 9.32 15.86 -9.93
C SER A 17 8.23 15.61 -8.90
N SER A 18 7.59 16.69 -8.44
CA SER A 18 6.42 16.57 -7.57
C SER A 18 5.25 15.98 -8.35
N ILE A 19 4.40 15.23 -7.64
CA ILE A 19 3.03 14.99 -8.08
C ILE A 19 2.27 16.33 -8.19
N PRO A 20 1.24 16.43 -9.04
CA PRO A 20 0.38 17.61 -9.09
C PRO A 20 -0.43 17.77 -7.79
N ALA A 21 -1.09 18.92 -7.64
CA ALA A 21 -2.10 19.09 -6.60
C ALA A 21 -3.26 18.09 -6.82
N LEU A 22 -3.75 17.50 -5.74
CA LEU A 22 -4.78 16.46 -5.74
C LEU A 22 -5.97 16.88 -4.88
N ASN A 23 -7.14 16.32 -5.20
CA ASN A 23 -8.34 16.35 -4.37
C ASN A 23 -8.54 14.99 -3.68
N ALA A 24 -9.34 14.98 -2.62
CA ALA A 24 -9.75 13.74 -1.99
C ALA A 24 -10.50 12.84 -2.99
N GLY A 25 -10.03 11.60 -3.14
CA GLY A 25 -10.55 10.63 -4.10
C GLY A 25 -9.67 10.45 -5.35
N ASP A 26 -8.75 11.39 -5.62
CA ASP A 26 -7.74 11.19 -6.65
C ASP A 26 -6.76 10.08 -6.27
N SER A 27 -6.16 9.43 -7.28
CA SER A 27 -5.14 8.41 -7.08
C SER A 27 -3.93 8.69 -7.96
N VAL A 28 -2.74 8.40 -7.43
CA VAL A 28 -1.47 8.48 -8.15
C VAL A 28 -0.84 7.09 -8.21
N TRP A 29 -0.21 6.80 -9.34
CA TRP A 29 0.34 5.48 -9.63
C TRP A 29 1.74 5.64 -10.18
N TRP A 30 2.64 4.74 -9.79
CA TRP A 30 3.98 4.65 -10.35
C TRP A 30 4.35 3.18 -10.54
N HIS A 31 5.19 2.91 -11.53
CA HIS A 31 5.71 1.57 -11.80
C HIS A 31 6.58 1.09 -10.62
N CYS A 32 6.65 -0.22 -10.36
CA CYS A 32 7.36 -0.77 -9.19
C CYS A 32 8.86 -0.46 -9.14
N ASP A 33 9.45 -0.06 -10.29
CA ASP A 33 10.86 0.34 -10.40
C ASP A 33 11.07 1.86 -10.37
N ILE A 34 10.01 2.67 -10.21
CA ILE A 34 10.14 4.13 -10.15
C ILE A 34 10.69 4.58 -8.79
N ILE A 35 11.72 5.41 -8.87
CA ILE A 35 12.29 6.12 -7.73
C ILE A 35 11.26 7.13 -7.23
N HIS A 36 10.95 7.08 -5.93
CA HIS A 36 9.99 7.98 -5.29
C HIS A 36 10.51 8.43 -3.92
N SER A 37 10.06 9.61 -3.50
CA SER A 37 10.40 10.22 -2.20
C SER A 37 9.25 11.09 -1.73
N VAL A 38 9.19 11.33 -0.43
CA VAL A 38 8.31 12.36 0.17
C VAL A 38 9.20 13.53 0.56
N ALA A 39 8.91 14.73 0.04
CA ALA A 39 9.66 15.92 0.39
C ALA A 39 9.42 16.30 1.86
N PRO A 40 10.42 16.87 2.57
CA PRO A 40 10.21 17.41 3.91
C PRO A 40 9.24 18.59 3.86
N VAL A 41 8.56 18.84 4.98
CA VAL A 41 7.61 19.95 5.11
C VAL A 41 7.75 20.62 6.47
N GLU A 42 7.67 21.95 6.47
CA GLU A 42 7.54 22.77 7.66
C GLU A 42 6.19 23.48 7.61
N ASN A 43 5.47 23.54 8.73
CA ASN A 43 4.16 24.19 8.85
C ASN A 43 3.18 23.76 7.73
N GLN A 44 2.99 22.45 7.56
CA GLN A 44 2.12 21.89 6.53
C GLN A 44 0.72 22.53 6.56
N GLN A 45 0.22 22.89 5.37
CA GLN A 45 -1.12 23.42 5.19
C GLN A 45 -2.07 22.30 4.76
N GLY A 46 -3.17 22.14 5.49
CA GLY A 46 -4.13 21.07 5.23
C GLY A 46 -3.61 19.67 5.61
N TRP A 47 -4.28 18.65 5.07
CA TRP A 47 -4.03 17.24 5.42
C TRP A 47 -3.21 16.52 4.35
N GLY A 48 -2.32 15.63 4.79
CA GLY A 48 -1.50 14.76 3.95
C GLY A 48 -1.89 13.29 4.09
N ASN A 49 -3.20 13.00 4.15
CA ASN A 49 -3.71 11.66 4.44
C ASN A 49 -3.81 10.85 3.15
N VAL A 50 -3.27 9.63 3.14
CA VAL A 50 -3.32 8.71 1.99
C VAL A 50 -3.60 7.28 2.46
N MET A 51 -4.16 6.46 1.56
CA MET A 51 -4.25 5.01 1.74
C MET A 51 -3.40 4.31 0.69
N TYR A 52 -2.55 3.37 1.11
CA TYR A 52 -1.70 2.61 0.19
C TYR A 52 -2.47 1.42 -0.40
N ILE A 53 -2.75 1.48 -1.71
CA ILE A 53 -3.46 0.43 -2.45
C ILE A 53 -2.69 0.13 -3.75
N PRO A 54 -1.88 -0.94 -3.81
CA PRO A 54 -1.10 -1.26 -5.00
C PRO A 54 -1.93 -2.01 -6.05
N ALA A 55 -1.45 -1.99 -7.30
CA ALA A 55 -1.89 -2.92 -8.33
C ALA A 55 -1.04 -4.20 -8.26
N ALA A 56 -1.58 -5.27 -7.67
CA ALA A 56 -0.93 -6.58 -7.58
C ALA A 56 -1.72 -7.61 -8.41
N PRO A 57 -1.34 -7.89 -9.67
CA PRO A 57 -2.11 -8.78 -10.53
C PRO A 57 -2.13 -10.21 -10.00
N MET A 58 -3.21 -10.95 -10.27
CA MET A 58 -3.32 -12.34 -9.85
C MET A 58 -2.29 -13.20 -10.58
N CYS A 59 -1.44 -13.87 -9.80
CA CYS A 59 -0.47 -14.86 -10.26
C CYS A 59 -0.18 -15.83 -9.10
N GLU A 60 0.52 -16.93 -9.36
CA GLU A 60 0.83 -17.94 -8.33
C GLU A 60 1.44 -17.34 -7.06
N LYS A 61 2.44 -16.47 -7.23
CA LYS A 61 3.11 -15.77 -6.12
C LYS A 61 2.13 -14.94 -5.29
N ASN A 62 1.31 -14.12 -5.96
CA ASN A 62 0.40 -13.19 -5.27
C ASN A 62 -0.79 -13.93 -4.65
N LEU A 63 -1.25 -15.02 -5.27
CA LEU A 63 -2.27 -15.89 -4.72
C LEU A 63 -1.82 -16.54 -3.41
N ALA A 64 -0.57 -17.03 -3.37
CA ALA A 64 0.01 -17.60 -2.15
C ALA A 64 0.04 -16.59 -0.99
N TYR A 65 0.28 -15.31 -1.28
CA TYR A 65 0.21 -14.25 -0.27
C TYR A 65 -1.23 -13.86 0.08
N ALA A 66 -2.14 -13.79 -0.89
CA ALA A 66 -3.54 -13.48 -0.67
C ALA A 66 -4.22 -14.46 0.31
N GLN A 67 -3.84 -15.73 0.27
CA GLN A 67 -4.29 -16.74 1.26
C GLN A 67 -3.84 -16.40 2.69
N LYS A 68 -2.64 -15.84 2.87
CA LYS A 68 -2.15 -15.37 4.19
C LYS A 68 -2.89 -14.11 4.61
N VAL A 69 -3.15 -13.18 3.69
CA VAL A 69 -3.94 -11.96 3.94
C VAL A 69 -5.33 -12.32 4.43
N LYS A 70 -5.98 -13.32 3.83
CA LYS A 70 -7.29 -13.83 4.28
C LYS A 70 -7.26 -14.23 5.77
N ILE A 71 -6.27 -15.03 6.17
CA ILE A 71 -6.11 -15.49 7.56
C ILE A 71 -5.88 -14.30 8.51
N ALA A 72 -5.04 -13.33 8.09
CA ALA A 72 -4.79 -12.13 8.88
C ALA A 72 -6.06 -11.28 9.06
N LEU A 73 -6.84 -11.10 7.99
CA LEU A 73 -8.12 -10.38 8.02
C LEU A 73 -9.13 -11.01 8.99
N GLU A 74 -9.28 -12.34 8.95
CA GLU A 74 -10.17 -13.07 9.87
C GLU A 74 -9.79 -12.82 11.33
N LYS A 75 -8.48 -12.82 11.63
CA LYS A 75 -7.96 -12.60 12.99
C LYS A 75 -7.86 -11.12 13.39
N GLY A 76 -7.85 -10.20 12.42
CA GLY A 76 -7.46 -8.80 12.63
C GLY A 76 -6.00 -8.63 13.03
N ALA A 77 -5.15 -9.57 12.62
CA ALA A 77 -3.72 -9.50 12.86
C ALA A 77 -3.07 -8.58 11.81
N SER A 78 -1.90 -8.03 12.14
CA SER A 78 -1.07 -7.33 11.16
C SER A 78 -0.74 -8.27 9.98
N PRO A 79 -0.81 -7.82 8.72
CA PRO A 79 -0.39 -8.64 7.59
C PRO A 79 1.09 -9.01 7.69
N GLY A 80 1.48 -10.18 7.16
CA GLY A 80 2.79 -10.80 7.43
C GLY A 80 4.02 -10.02 6.96
N ASP A 81 3.86 -9.10 6.01
CA ASP A 81 4.94 -8.24 5.52
C ASP A 81 5.17 -6.99 6.41
N PHE A 82 4.40 -6.83 7.49
CA PHE A 82 4.51 -5.74 8.45
C PHE A 82 4.92 -6.24 9.84
N PRO A 83 5.41 -5.34 10.73
CA PRO A 83 5.61 -5.67 12.13
C PRO A 83 4.34 -6.23 12.78
N ARG A 84 4.53 -7.22 13.65
CA ARG A 84 3.44 -7.92 14.33
C ARG A 84 2.96 -7.14 15.55
N GLU A 85 2.22 -6.08 15.30
CA GLU A 85 1.63 -5.22 16.33
C GLU A 85 0.22 -5.68 16.72
N ASP A 86 -0.56 -6.25 15.77
CA ASP A 86 -1.85 -6.90 15.99
C ASP A 86 -2.90 -6.05 16.75
N TYR A 87 -2.81 -4.71 16.68
CA TYR A 87 -3.68 -3.79 17.43
C TYR A 87 -5.18 -4.04 17.19
N GLU A 88 -5.55 -4.28 15.94
CA GLU A 88 -6.95 -4.35 15.49
C GLU A 88 -7.62 -5.71 15.79
N ALA A 89 -6.91 -6.63 16.42
CA ALA A 89 -7.42 -7.98 16.71
C ALA A 89 -8.69 -7.95 17.59
N SER A 90 -8.78 -6.99 18.51
CA SER A 90 -9.88 -6.83 19.47
C SER A 90 -10.78 -5.61 19.22
N TRP A 91 -10.50 -4.83 18.16
CA TRP A 91 -11.26 -3.62 17.88
C TRP A 91 -12.70 -3.93 17.44
N GLN A 92 -13.63 -3.10 17.92
CA GLN A 92 -15.02 -3.12 17.46
C GLN A 92 -15.14 -2.32 16.15
N GLY A 93 -16.09 -2.69 15.29
CA GLY A 93 -16.33 -2.00 14.00
C GLY A 93 -15.28 -2.29 12.93
N ARG A 94 -14.38 -3.26 13.14
CA ARG A 94 -13.42 -3.71 12.13
C ARG A 94 -14.16 -4.29 10.93
N PHE A 95 -13.63 -4.07 9.74
CA PHE A 95 -14.04 -4.81 8.56
C PHE A 95 -13.69 -6.31 8.70
N THR A 96 -14.67 -7.19 8.51
CA THR A 96 -14.52 -8.65 8.76
C THR A 96 -14.60 -9.52 7.50
N GLY A 97 -14.72 -8.91 6.32
CA GLY A 97 -14.92 -9.65 5.07
C GLY A 97 -16.39 -9.83 4.73
N GLY A 98 -16.93 -8.98 3.83
CA GLY A 98 -18.22 -9.23 3.17
C GLY A 98 -18.07 -10.14 1.94
N SER A 99 -19.17 -10.75 1.51
CA SER A 99 -19.26 -11.75 0.42
C SER A 99 -19.26 -11.17 -1.01
N GLU A 100 -18.79 -9.95 -1.19
CA GLU A 100 -18.76 -9.31 -2.50
C GLU A 100 -17.80 -10.03 -3.45
N TYR A 101 -18.32 -10.36 -4.64
CA TYR A 101 -17.64 -11.18 -5.64
C TYR A 101 -16.21 -10.71 -6.01
N PRO A 102 -15.94 -9.41 -6.21
CA PRO A 102 -14.58 -8.95 -6.51
C PRO A 102 -13.59 -9.22 -5.37
N ARG A 103 -14.05 -9.13 -4.11
CA ARG A 103 -13.21 -9.35 -2.92
C ARG A 103 -12.84 -10.81 -2.75
N GLN A 104 -13.83 -11.70 -2.90
CA GLN A 104 -13.59 -13.14 -2.79
C GLN A 104 -12.55 -13.58 -3.81
N ARG A 105 -12.63 -13.10 -5.06
CA ARG A 105 -11.62 -13.35 -6.09
C ARG A 105 -10.25 -12.79 -5.75
N ALA A 106 -10.18 -11.56 -5.22
CA ALA A 106 -8.90 -10.94 -4.83
C ALA A 106 -8.19 -11.72 -3.71
N LEU A 107 -8.95 -12.39 -2.82
CA LEU A 107 -8.42 -13.25 -1.76
C LEU A 107 -8.24 -14.72 -2.18
N GLY A 108 -8.45 -15.06 -3.46
CA GLY A 108 -8.34 -16.44 -3.95
C GLY A 108 -9.37 -17.39 -3.35
N MET A 109 -10.52 -16.86 -2.89
CA MET A 109 -11.62 -17.65 -2.38
C MET A 109 -12.42 -18.24 -3.55
N PRO A 110 -12.97 -19.46 -3.40
CA PRO A 110 -13.90 -20.00 -4.39
C PRO A 110 -15.12 -19.08 -4.50
N VAL A 111 -15.56 -18.86 -5.74
CA VAL A 111 -16.77 -18.11 -6.11
C VAL A 111 -17.87 -19.05 -6.56
#